data_AF-A0A1D9IZK0-F1
#
_entry.id   AF-A0A1D9IZK0-F1
#
_cell.length_a   1.000
_cell.length_b   1.000
_cell.length_c   1.000
_cell.angle_alpha   90.00
_cell.angle_beta   90.00
_cell.angle_gamma   90.00
#
_symmetry.space_group_name_H-M   'P 1'
#
loop_
_entity.id
_entity.type
_entity.pdbx_description
1 polymer ?
#
loop_
_entity_poly.entity_id
_entity_poly.type
_entity_poly.pdbx_seq_one_letter_code
_entity_poly.pdbx_strand_id
1 'polypeptide(L)'
;KQNYTLLLQKIREKLDAAGTTDNKKYLLTIASGAGPTYAANTELGNMAKYLDWINIMTYDFNGGWQTISAHNAPLYTDPAATAAGVPNADTFNVEKGVQGHINAGVPASKIVLGLAFYGRGW
;
A
#
# COMPACT_ATOMS: atom_id res chain seq x y z
N LYS A 1 -10.50 10.72 6.70
CA LYS A 1 -10.24 9.70 5.64
C LYS A 1 -10.65 10.23 4.26
N GLN A 2 -11.78 10.93 4.18
CA GLN A 2 -12.46 11.47 3.00
C GLN A 2 -11.64 12.49 2.20
N ASN A 3 -10.87 13.35 2.86
CA ASN A 3 -10.09 14.39 2.17
C ASN A 3 -9.13 13.81 1.12
N TYR A 4 -8.55 12.63 1.39
CA TYR A 4 -7.65 12.01 0.42
C TYR A 4 -8.41 11.48 -0.80
N THR A 5 -9.59 10.87 -0.59
CA THR A 5 -10.50 10.47 -1.67
C THR A 5 -10.92 11.65 -2.53
N LEU A 6 -11.32 12.76 -1.91
CA LEU A 6 -11.71 14.00 -2.60
C LEU A 6 -10.55 14.60 -3.39
N LEU A 7 -9.33 14.57 -2.83
CA LEU A 7 -8.12 14.99 -3.54
C LEU A 7 -7.91 14.14 -4.80
N LEU A 8 -7.97 12.81 -4.69
CA LEU A 8 -7.79 11.91 -5.83
C LEU A 8 -8.88 12.10 -6.90
N GLN A 9 -10.13 12.27 -6.47
CA GLN A 9 -11.23 12.62 -7.37
C GLN A 9 -10.93 13.92 -8.13
N LYS A 10 -10.47 14.97 -7.42
CA LYS A 10 -10.20 16.26 -8.03
C LYS A 10 -9.00 16.21 -8.98
N ILE A 11 -7.96 15.45 -8.65
CA ILE A 11 -6.82 15.23 -9.55
C ILE A 11 -7.27 14.49 -10.81
N ARG A 12 -8.06 13.41 -10.67
CA ARG A 12 -8.60 12.66 -11.81
C ARG A 12 -9.40 13.57 -12.76
N GLU A 13 -10.29 14.40 -12.22
CA GLU A 13 -11.04 15.41 -13.00
C GLU A 13 -10.11 16.32 -13.81
N LYS A 14 -9.04 16.84 -13.19
CA LYS A 14 -8.09 17.73 -13.88
C LYS A 14 -7.23 17.01 -14.91
N LEU A 15 -6.81 15.79 -14.63
CA LEU A 15 -6.05 14.96 -15.56
C LEU A 15 -6.91 14.52 -16.76
N ASP A 16 -8.20 14.28 -16.58
CA ASP A 16 -9.13 13.97 -17.68
C ASP A 16 -9.35 15.18 -18.59
N ALA A 17 -9.55 16.37 -18.01
CA ALA A 17 -9.70 17.61 -18.77
C ALA A 17 -8.43 17.94 -19.58
N ALA A 18 -7.25 17.83 -18.96
CA ALA A 18 -5.98 17.99 -19.64
C ALA A 18 -5.77 16.92 -20.73
N GLY A 19 -6.08 15.66 -20.42
CA GLY A 19 -5.95 14.55 -21.35
C GLY A 19 -6.83 14.68 -22.59
N THR A 20 -8.01 15.28 -22.45
CA THR A 20 -8.91 15.59 -23.57
C THR A 20 -8.30 16.67 -24.47
N THR A 21 -7.69 17.70 -23.89
CA THR A 21 -7.04 18.79 -24.62
C THR A 21 -5.80 18.29 -25.38
N ASP A 22 -5.02 17.42 -24.74
CA ASP A 22 -3.76 16.92 -25.29
C ASP A 22 -3.92 15.64 -26.14
N ASN A 23 -5.15 15.14 -26.28
CA ASN A 23 -5.48 13.86 -26.91
C ASN A 23 -4.64 12.68 -26.39
N LYS A 24 -4.49 12.56 -25.06
CA LYS A 24 -3.79 11.44 -24.41
C LYS A 24 -4.31 11.16 -23.01
N LYS A 25 -4.11 9.94 -22.52
CA LYS A 25 -4.46 9.57 -21.14
C LYS A 25 -3.33 9.92 -20.17
N TYR A 26 -3.64 10.65 -19.12
CA TYR A 26 -2.76 10.84 -17.97
C TYR A 26 -3.09 9.84 -16.86
N LEU A 27 -2.05 9.19 -16.34
CA LEU A 27 -2.16 8.19 -15.28
C LEU A 27 -2.20 8.86 -13.91
N LEU A 28 -3.03 8.32 -13.02
CA LEU A 28 -3.08 8.69 -11.62
C LEU A 28 -2.85 7.45 -10.75
N THR A 29 -1.75 7.45 -10.00
CA THR A 29 -1.34 6.30 -9.18
C THR A 29 -0.88 6.80 -7.82
N ILE A 30 -0.86 5.91 -6.83
CA ILE A 30 -0.30 6.21 -5.50
C ILE A 30 0.66 5.12 -5.05
N ALA A 31 1.51 5.45 -4.09
CA ALA A 31 2.12 4.48 -3.19
C ALA A 31 1.29 4.42 -1.89
N SER A 32 0.84 3.24 -1.49
CA SER A 32 0.05 3.05 -0.26
C SER A 32 0.85 2.35 0.83
N GLY A 33 0.50 2.62 2.09
CA GLY A 33 1.00 1.83 3.21
C GLY A 33 0.41 0.41 3.21
N ALA A 34 1.21 -0.58 3.58
CA ALA A 34 0.78 -1.98 3.62
C ALA A 34 0.11 -2.39 4.95
N GLY A 35 0.21 -1.57 6.01
CA GLY A 35 -0.29 -1.92 7.34
C GLY A 35 -1.80 -1.73 7.53
N PRO A 36 -2.41 -2.43 8.50
CA PRO A 36 -3.85 -2.35 8.78
C PRO A 36 -4.30 -0.94 9.17
N THR A 37 -3.46 -0.17 9.87
CA THR A 37 -3.75 1.23 10.23
C THR A 37 -3.94 2.12 9.00
N TYR A 38 -3.17 1.90 7.93
CA TYR A 38 -3.31 2.67 6.70
C TYR A 38 -4.66 2.36 6.02
N ALA A 39 -4.98 1.08 5.86
CA ALA A 39 -6.26 0.64 5.29
C ALA A 39 -7.44 1.14 6.14
N ALA A 40 -7.33 1.09 7.46
CA ALA A 40 -8.34 1.60 8.37
C ALA A 40 -8.53 3.11 8.26
N ASN A 41 -7.50 3.90 7.91
CA ASN A 41 -7.55 5.36 7.88
C ASN A 41 -7.71 5.98 6.48
N THR A 42 -7.92 5.14 5.46
CA THR A 42 -8.16 5.55 4.08
C THR A 42 -9.41 4.87 3.55
N GLU A 43 -9.96 5.38 2.45
CA GLU A 43 -11.13 4.79 1.81
C GLU A 43 -10.70 4.03 0.54
N LEU A 44 -9.80 3.05 0.70
CA LEU A 44 -9.10 2.37 -0.39
C LEU A 44 -10.00 1.98 -1.57
N GLY A 45 -11.16 1.36 -1.33
CA GLY A 45 -12.12 1.01 -2.39
C GLY A 45 -12.73 2.22 -3.11
N ASN A 46 -13.00 3.32 -2.40
CA ASN A 46 -13.46 4.56 -3.02
C ASN A 46 -12.34 5.27 -3.78
N MET A 47 -11.13 5.28 -3.23
CA MET A 47 -9.94 5.84 -3.87
C MET A 47 -9.63 5.11 -5.18
N ALA A 48 -9.73 3.77 -5.19
CA ALA A 48 -9.46 2.93 -6.36
C ALA A 48 -10.34 3.24 -7.58
N LYS A 49 -11.47 3.94 -7.41
CA LYS A 49 -12.31 4.41 -8.52
C LYS A 49 -11.61 5.49 -9.36
N TYR A 50 -10.75 6.30 -8.75
CA TYR A 50 -10.06 7.42 -9.39
C TYR A 50 -8.63 7.09 -9.84
N LEU A 51 -8.06 6.02 -9.30
CA LEU A 51 -6.70 5.59 -9.58
C LEU A 51 -6.63 4.60 -10.74
N ASP A 52 -5.58 4.67 -11.53
CA ASP A 52 -5.23 3.64 -12.50
C ASP A 52 -4.74 2.37 -11.78
N TRP A 53 -3.83 2.52 -10.82
CA TRP A 53 -3.41 1.45 -9.91
C TRP A 53 -2.80 1.99 -8.60
N ILE A 54 -2.53 1.08 -7.66
CA ILE A 54 -1.93 1.32 -6.35
C ILE A 54 -0.66 0.47 -6.25
N ASN A 55 0.48 1.11 -5.99
CA ASN A 55 1.72 0.44 -5.62
C ASN A 55 1.74 0.27 -4.10
N ILE A 56 1.58 -0.95 -3.60
CA ILE A 56 1.60 -1.18 -2.15
C ILE A 56 3.06 -1.25 -1.69
N MET A 57 3.43 -0.41 -0.71
CA MET A 57 4.77 -0.40 -0.12
C MET A 57 4.94 -1.59 0.83
N THR A 58 5.00 -2.81 0.28
CA THR A 58 5.12 -4.09 1.00
C THR A 58 6.56 -4.39 1.42
N TYR A 59 7.16 -3.41 2.08
CA TYR A 59 8.51 -3.40 2.62
C TYR A 59 8.55 -2.44 3.81
N ASP A 60 9.70 -2.31 4.47
CA ASP A 60 9.84 -1.51 5.70
C ASP A 60 8.99 -2.03 6.85
N PHE A 61 8.73 -3.34 6.87
CA PHE A 61 7.99 -3.96 7.95
C PHE A 61 8.83 -4.06 9.23
N ASN A 62 10.15 -4.23 9.10
CA ASN A 62 11.09 -4.37 10.22
C ASN A 62 12.40 -3.60 9.93
N GLY A 63 12.98 -2.96 10.95
CA GLY A 63 14.23 -2.20 10.81
C GLY A 63 14.74 -1.62 12.13
N GLY A 64 15.79 -0.78 12.07
CA GLY A 64 16.49 -0.23 13.24
C GLY A 64 15.68 0.66 14.19
N TRP A 65 14.37 0.87 13.95
CA TRP A 65 13.46 1.52 14.90
C TRP A 65 12.93 0.57 15.99
N GLN A 66 13.23 -0.73 15.90
CA GLN A 66 12.93 -1.72 16.94
C GLN A 66 14.19 -2.51 17.31
N THR A 67 14.18 -3.17 18.47
CA THR A 67 15.34 -3.88 19.02
C THR A 67 15.47 -5.34 18.55
N ILE A 68 14.45 -5.88 17.88
CA ILE A 68 14.39 -7.27 17.44
C ILE A 68 14.53 -7.35 15.92
N SER A 69 15.52 -8.09 15.45
CA SER A 69 15.76 -8.30 14.02
C SER A 69 14.73 -9.22 13.38
N ALA A 70 14.29 -8.88 12.17
CA ALA A 70 13.32 -9.66 11.39
C ALA A 70 13.39 -9.30 9.90
N HIS A 71 12.66 -10.02 9.04
CA HIS A 71 12.66 -9.76 7.60
C HIS A 71 12.11 -8.36 7.27
N ASN A 72 12.78 -7.60 6.38
CA ASN A 72 12.30 -6.30 5.91
C ASN A 72 10.96 -6.39 5.14
N ALA A 73 10.80 -7.47 4.36
CA ALA A 73 9.66 -7.69 3.46
C ALA A 73 9.18 -9.16 3.45
N PRO A 74 8.76 -9.74 4.59
CA PRO A 74 8.27 -11.12 4.64
C PRO A 74 7.01 -11.31 3.78
N LEU A 75 6.99 -12.36 2.93
CA LEU A 75 5.84 -12.66 2.07
C LEU A 75 4.59 -13.04 2.90
N TYR A 76 4.80 -13.84 3.94
CA TYR A 76 3.78 -14.31 4.89
C TYR A 76 4.24 -14.03 6.32
N THR A 77 3.35 -14.22 7.30
CA THR A 77 3.74 -14.21 8.72
C THR A 77 4.89 -15.19 8.95
N ASP A 78 5.97 -14.71 9.58
CA ASP A 78 7.11 -15.52 9.98
C ASP A 78 6.92 -16.04 11.43
N PRO A 79 6.75 -17.36 11.64
CA PRO A 79 6.60 -17.93 12.98
C PRO A 79 7.78 -17.64 13.90
N ALA A 80 9.00 -17.50 13.36
CA ALA A 80 10.19 -17.19 14.15
C ALA A 80 10.13 -15.75 14.66
N ALA A 81 9.70 -14.79 13.83
CA ALA A 81 9.45 -13.42 14.24
C ALA A 81 8.36 -13.35 15.33
N THR A 82 7.27 -14.11 15.20
CA THR A 82 6.24 -14.18 16.24
C THR A 82 6.79 -14.74 17.55
N ALA A 83 7.52 -15.87 17.51
CA ALA A 83 8.12 -16.48 18.70
C ALA A 83 9.16 -15.56 19.36
N ALA A 84 9.87 -14.75 18.58
CA ALA A 84 10.83 -13.75 19.06
C ALA A 84 10.15 -12.49 19.62
N GLY A 85 8.82 -12.33 19.50
CA GLY A 85 8.10 -11.17 20.01
C GLY A 85 8.22 -9.92 19.12
N VAL A 86 8.46 -10.09 17.82
CA VAL A 86 8.49 -8.98 16.85
C VAL A 86 7.10 -8.30 16.82
N PRO A 87 7.02 -6.97 17.02
CA PRO A 87 5.75 -6.26 17.00
C PRO A 87 4.99 -6.47 15.69
N ASN A 88 3.71 -6.84 15.79
CA ASN A 88 2.78 -6.94 14.66
C ASN A 88 3.24 -7.90 13.53
N ALA A 89 4.06 -8.92 13.83
CA ALA A 89 4.55 -9.89 12.84
C ALA A 89 3.42 -10.58 12.05
N ASP A 90 2.24 -10.71 12.65
CA ASP A 90 1.03 -11.30 12.08
C ASP A 90 0.31 -10.41 11.05
N THR A 91 0.60 -9.11 11.02
CA THR A 91 -0.05 -8.12 10.15
C THR A 91 0.92 -7.33 9.25
N PHE A 92 2.21 -7.24 9.62
CA PHE A 92 3.25 -6.56 8.84
C PHE A 92 3.99 -7.56 7.94
N ASN A 93 3.26 -8.09 6.96
CA ASN A 93 3.76 -8.94 5.89
C ASN A 93 3.02 -8.65 4.58
N VAL A 94 3.59 -9.11 3.45
CA VAL A 94 3.10 -8.81 2.10
C VAL A 94 1.68 -9.33 1.89
N GLU A 95 1.39 -10.58 2.27
CA GLU A 95 0.05 -11.18 2.13
C GLU A 95 -1.02 -10.37 2.84
N LYS A 96 -0.76 -9.96 4.09
CA LYS A 96 -1.72 -9.17 4.87
C LYS A 96 -1.94 -7.79 4.29
N GLY A 97 -0.89 -7.15 3.77
CA GLY A 97 -1.01 -5.87 3.09
C GLY A 97 -1.87 -5.96 1.83
N VAL A 98 -1.62 -6.97 0.98
CA VAL A 98 -2.41 -7.20 -0.25
C VAL A 98 -3.86 -7.54 0.08
N GLN A 99 -4.10 -8.48 1.00
CA GLN A 99 -5.45 -8.90 1.37
C GLN A 99 -6.22 -7.77 2.06
N GLY A 100 -5.55 -6.92 2.84
CA GLY A 100 -6.14 -5.71 3.42
C GLY A 100 -6.67 -4.75 2.37
N HIS A 101 -5.95 -4.57 1.25
CA HIS A 101 -6.41 -3.74 0.14
C HIS A 101 -7.60 -4.38 -0.60
N ILE A 102 -7.54 -5.69 -0.87
CA ILE A 102 -8.66 -6.42 -1.50
C ILE A 102 -9.92 -6.34 -0.63
N ASN A 103 -9.80 -6.61 0.66
CA ASN A 103 -10.92 -6.57 1.61
C ASN A 103 -11.50 -5.15 1.76
N ALA A 104 -10.68 -4.11 1.56
CA ALA A 104 -11.14 -2.72 1.54
C ALA A 104 -11.76 -2.29 0.20
N GLY A 105 -11.91 -3.22 -0.76
CA GLY A 105 -12.61 -3.02 -2.03
C GLY A 105 -11.73 -2.59 -3.20
N VAL A 106 -10.40 -2.73 -3.12
CA VAL A 106 -9.51 -2.47 -4.26
C VAL A 106 -9.57 -3.66 -5.23
N PRO A 107 -9.87 -3.44 -6.53
CA PRO A 107 -9.78 -4.52 -7.53
C PRO A 107 -8.35 -5.06 -7.63
N ALA A 108 -8.19 -6.39 -7.62
CA ALA A 108 -6.87 -7.02 -7.68
C ALA A 108 -6.06 -6.59 -8.92
N SER A 109 -6.73 -6.34 -10.06
CA SER A 109 -6.09 -5.83 -11.29
C SER A 109 -5.50 -4.41 -11.16
N LYS A 110 -5.80 -3.68 -10.09
CA LYS A 110 -5.25 -2.37 -9.77
C LYS A 110 -4.18 -2.42 -8.69
N ILE A 111 -3.75 -3.60 -8.24
CA ILE A 111 -2.72 -3.77 -7.22
C ILE A 111 -1.39 -4.08 -7.89
N VAL A 112 -0.36 -3.30 -7.55
CA VAL A 112 1.04 -3.57 -7.88
C VAL A 112 1.77 -3.85 -6.57
N LEU A 113 2.40 -5.03 -6.51
CA LEU A 113 3.13 -5.51 -5.33
C LEU A 113 4.54 -4.89 -5.29
N GLY A 114 4.89 -4.29 -4.15
CA GLY A 114 6.21 -3.69 -3.94
C GLY A 114 7.28 -4.73 -3.66
N LEU A 115 8.48 -4.53 -4.22
CA LEU A 115 9.65 -5.37 -3.98
C LEU A 115 10.81 -4.50 -3.47
N ALA A 116 11.40 -4.89 -2.34
CA ALA A 116 12.53 -4.18 -1.76
C ALA A 116 13.83 -4.53 -2.50
N PHE A 117 14.48 -3.51 -3.07
CA PHE A 117 15.85 -3.63 -3.63
C PHE A 117 16.92 -3.19 -2.63
N TYR A 118 16.59 -3.23 -1.34
CA TYR A 118 17.46 -2.87 -0.23
C TYR A 118 17.12 -3.71 1.01
N GLY A 119 18.11 -3.83 1.91
CA GLY A 119 17.92 -4.39 3.23
C GLY A 119 17.75 -3.29 4.30
N ARG A 120 17.26 -3.67 5.47
CA ARG A 120 17.33 -2.86 6.69
C ARG A 120 18.30 -3.50 7.67
N GLY A 121 18.94 -2.66 8.47
CA GLY A 121 19.92 -3.05 9.49
C GLY A 121 19.58 -2.49 10.86
N TRP A 122 20.38 -2.90 11.85
CA TRP A 122 20.30 -2.52 13.25
C TRP A 122 21.68 -2.02 13.71
#